data_AF-A0A1M3D7Z8-F1
#
_entry.id   AF-A0A1M3D7Z8-F1
#
_cell.length_a   1.000
_cell.length_b   1.000
_cell.length_c   1.000
_cell.angle_alpha   90.00
_cell.angle_beta   90.00
_cell.angle_gamma   90.00
#
_symmetry.space_group_name_H-M   'P 1'
#
loop_
_entity.id
_entity.type
_entity.pdbx_description
1 polymer ?
#
loop_
_entity_poly.entity_id
_entity_poly.type
_entity_poly.pdbx_seq_one_letter_code
_entity_poly.pdbx_strand_id
1 'polypeptide(L)'
;MPIAIVVGLPHLSAGPILSRALALRCPLLVSANALSRWAMRRGVREWAGWRLAPLANLPERADCMLDSGGFTAHVTYRGFPWTIAQYLDLAAAYPFRLFASLDYPAEHEIAGDRAAVRERISRTIAANRETRRQAEDRGLEDRLMPVLQGRTPEDFERCADALAWSIVPGRTIGVGSMCRRQTRGPDGLVAVLEHLDRVLPARVRLHAFGVKGDALPYLRHLEHRVVSIDSQAYGVAARRDAHRRGVPKTDRVVARHMTRWVEAQTRAATARGQRLPPFAVPTPDPIITVPRESAIARARQEINDLIESGDLDHDDIVESWIEAWAADLPLEEHD
;
A
#
# COMPACT_ATOMS: atom_id res chain seq x y z
N MET A 1 8.34 20.39 -8.82
CA MET A 1 8.64 20.43 -7.37
C MET A 1 9.23 19.07 -7.02
N PRO A 2 10.29 19.00 -6.20
CA PRO A 2 10.87 17.70 -5.85
C PRO A 2 9.86 16.81 -5.16
N ILE A 3 10.02 15.50 -5.33
CA ILE A 3 9.19 14.47 -4.68
C ILE A 3 9.27 14.67 -3.17
N ALA A 4 8.12 14.80 -2.51
CA ALA A 4 8.07 14.99 -1.07
C ALA A 4 8.44 13.70 -0.32
N ILE A 5 9.30 13.83 0.69
CA ILE A 5 9.70 12.73 1.56
C ILE A 5 8.79 12.72 2.78
N VAL A 6 7.91 11.72 2.85
CA VAL A 6 6.98 11.51 3.96
C VAL A 6 7.64 10.61 5.01
N VAL A 7 7.62 11.03 6.27
CA VAL A 7 8.21 10.28 7.38
C VAL A 7 7.17 9.35 8.00
N GLY A 8 7.34 8.05 7.81
CA GLY A 8 6.49 7.04 8.44
C GLY A 8 6.82 6.86 9.92
N LEU A 9 5.89 7.23 10.82
CA LEU A 9 6.07 7.20 12.27
C LEU A 9 5.65 5.85 12.87
N PRO A 10 6.45 5.25 13.77
CA PRO A 10 6.10 3.98 14.42
C PRO A 10 5.03 4.12 15.51
N HIS A 11 4.80 5.33 16.02
CA HIS A 11 3.76 5.69 16.98
C HIS A 11 3.64 7.22 17.07
N LEU A 12 2.56 7.69 17.70
CA LEU A 12 2.30 9.11 17.99
C LEU A 12 2.48 9.47 19.47
N SER A 13 3.13 8.63 20.27
CA SER A 13 3.46 8.98 21.66
C SER A 13 4.28 10.26 21.75
N ALA A 14 3.92 11.15 22.68
CA ALA A 14 4.73 12.32 23.01
C ALA A 14 6.14 11.88 23.42
N GLY A 15 7.15 12.38 22.72
CA GLY A 15 8.53 11.97 22.94
C GLY A 15 9.49 12.30 21.79
N PRO A 16 10.75 11.82 21.87
CA PRO A 16 11.83 12.25 20.98
C PRO A 16 11.57 12.04 19.49
N ILE A 17 10.88 10.96 19.11
CA ILE A 17 10.55 10.67 17.70
C ILE A 17 9.58 11.73 17.19
N LEU A 18 8.42 11.88 17.83
CA LEU A 18 7.39 12.82 17.38
C LEU A 18 7.89 14.27 17.44
N SER A 19 8.54 14.69 18.53
CA SER A 19 9.11 16.04 18.64
C SER A 19 10.13 16.34 17.54
N ARG A 20 10.97 15.36 17.19
CA ARG A 20 11.94 15.54 16.10
C ARG A 20 11.25 15.59 14.73
N ALA A 21 10.23 14.75 14.50
CA ALA A 21 9.51 14.73 13.23
C ALA A 21 8.81 16.07 12.97
N LEU A 22 8.15 16.63 14.00
CA LEU A 22 7.53 17.96 13.93
C LEU A 22 8.56 19.08 13.70
N ALA A 23 9.74 18.99 14.34
CA ALA A 23 10.81 19.96 14.15
C ALA A 23 11.42 19.94 12.73
N LEU A 24 11.43 18.78 12.06
CA LEU A 24 11.88 18.63 10.67
C LEU A 24 10.91 19.25 9.66
N ARG A 25 9.66 19.54 10.05
CA ARG A 25 8.61 20.13 9.20
C ARG A 25 8.37 19.37 7.88
N CYS A 26 8.62 18.06 7.88
CA CYS A 26 8.29 17.17 6.78
C CYS A 26 6.86 16.64 6.91
N PRO A 27 6.22 16.26 5.79
CA PRO A 27 4.99 15.48 5.84
C PRO A 27 5.20 14.18 6.64
N LEU A 28 4.17 13.77 7.36
CA LEU A 28 4.17 12.60 8.23
C LEU A 28 3.20 11.55 7.70
N LEU A 29 3.46 10.29 8.03
CA LEU A 29 2.54 9.20 7.82
C LEU A 29 2.49 8.34 9.07
N VAL A 30 1.30 7.90 9.46
CA VAL A 30 1.13 6.91 10.53
C VAL A 30 0.30 5.75 9.99
N SER A 31 0.70 4.52 10.31
CA SER A 31 -0.10 3.34 9.98
C SER A 31 -1.21 3.16 11.01
N ALA A 32 -2.42 2.77 10.58
CA ALA A 32 -3.51 2.44 11.49
C ALA A 32 -3.09 1.42 12.55
N ASN A 33 -2.26 0.44 12.18
CA ASN A 33 -1.76 -0.56 13.10
C ASN A 33 -0.97 0.03 14.29
N ALA A 34 -0.30 1.17 14.12
CA ALA A 34 0.41 1.86 15.19
C ALA A 34 -0.54 2.43 16.26
N LEU A 35 -1.83 2.55 15.93
CA LEU A 35 -2.90 3.02 16.80
C LEU A 35 -3.79 1.87 17.29
N SER A 36 -3.48 0.61 16.97
CA SER A 36 -4.26 -0.53 17.44
C SER A 36 -4.13 -0.76 18.96
N ARG A 37 -5.26 -1.03 19.62
CA ARG A 37 -5.32 -1.62 20.95
C ARG A 37 -5.49 -3.13 20.82
N TRP A 38 -4.76 -3.87 21.62
CA TRP A 38 -4.82 -5.33 21.65
C TRP A 38 -5.14 -5.79 23.06
N ALA A 39 -6.01 -6.80 23.18
CA ALA A 39 -6.36 -7.42 24.44
C ALA A 39 -6.00 -8.91 24.43
N MET A 40 -5.68 -9.44 25.61
CA MET A 40 -5.47 -10.87 25.82
C MET A 40 -6.81 -11.48 26.22
N ARG A 41 -7.40 -12.32 25.36
CA ARG A 41 -8.67 -13.01 25.67
C ARG A 41 -8.48 -14.50 25.47
N ARG A 42 -8.70 -15.28 26.53
CA ARG A 42 -8.57 -16.76 26.52
C ARG A 42 -7.24 -17.26 25.90
N GLY A 43 -6.14 -16.55 26.13
CA GLY A 43 -4.83 -16.93 25.58
C GLY A 43 -4.61 -16.54 24.11
N VAL A 44 -5.56 -15.87 23.45
CA VAL A 44 -5.44 -15.33 22.09
C VAL A 44 -5.41 -13.80 22.11
N ARG A 45 -4.48 -13.22 21.33
CA ARG A 45 -4.35 -11.77 21.21
C ARG A 45 -5.36 -11.28 20.19
N GLU A 46 -6.36 -10.53 20.66
CA GLU A 46 -7.46 -10.03 19.84
C GLU A 46 -7.37 -8.51 19.71
N TRP A 47 -7.74 -8.00 18.53
CA TRP A 47 -7.85 -6.56 18.31
C TRP A 47 -9.04 -6.02 19.10
N ALA A 48 -8.83 -4.89 19.79
CA ALA A 48 -9.74 -4.37 20.79
C ALA A 48 -10.08 -2.89 20.55
N GLY A 49 -10.03 -2.42 19.31
CA GLY A 49 -10.31 -1.03 18.95
C GLY A 49 -9.05 -0.16 18.79
N TRP A 50 -9.28 1.14 18.60
CA TRP A 50 -8.22 2.13 18.42
C TRP A 50 -7.79 2.79 19.73
N ARG A 51 -6.52 3.19 19.78
CA ARG A 51 -5.93 4.10 20.76
C ARG A 51 -5.91 5.50 20.16
N LEU A 52 -6.94 6.29 20.43
CA LEU A 52 -7.07 7.64 19.86
C LEU A 52 -6.29 8.71 20.63
N ALA A 53 -6.05 8.52 21.93
CA ALA A 53 -5.36 9.51 22.77
C ALA A 53 -4.02 10.02 22.19
N PRO A 54 -3.15 9.19 21.56
CA PRO A 54 -1.93 9.68 20.91
C PRO A 54 -2.14 10.68 19.77
N LEU A 55 -3.32 10.74 19.14
CA LEU A 55 -3.63 11.72 18.08
C LEU A 55 -3.58 13.16 18.62
N ALA A 56 -3.90 13.37 19.89
CA ALA A 56 -3.83 14.69 20.53
C ALA A 56 -2.40 15.25 20.62
N ASN A 57 -1.36 14.42 20.40
CA ASN A 57 0.02 14.89 20.34
C ASN A 57 0.38 15.50 18.98
N LEU A 58 -0.45 15.31 17.95
CA LEU A 58 -0.28 15.96 16.65
C LEU A 58 -0.95 17.35 16.69
N PRO A 59 -0.25 18.42 16.27
CA PRO A 59 -0.89 19.72 16.02
C PRO A 59 -2.03 19.56 15.01
N GLU A 60 -3.13 20.31 15.16
CA GLU A 60 -4.29 20.22 14.26
C GLU A 60 -3.94 20.43 12.77
N ARG A 61 -2.94 21.29 12.49
CA ARG A 61 -2.47 21.59 11.13
C ARG A 61 -1.27 20.73 10.69
N ALA A 62 -0.98 19.62 11.38
CA ALA A 62 0.11 18.76 10.96
C ALA A 62 -0.20 18.14 9.59
N ASP A 63 0.76 18.20 8.67
CA ASP A 63 0.69 17.47 7.42
C ASP A 63 0.90 15.98 7.72
N CYS A 64 -0.18 15.27 8.04
CA CYS A 64 -0.15 13.86 8.40
C CYS A 64 -1.12 13.04 7.53
N MET A 65 -0.62 11.96 6.94
CA MET A 65 -1.39 10.95 6.23
C MET A 65 -1.65 9.73 7.13
N LEU A 66 -2.77 9.04 6.89
CA LEU A 66 -3.08 7.75 7.50
C LEU A 66 -2.90 6.62 6.47
N ASP A 67 -1.99 5.69 6.76
CA ASP A 67 -1.86 4.42 6.04
C ASP A 67 -2.82 3.37 6.63
N SER A 68 -3.41 2.54 5.77
CA SER A 68 -4.32 1.45 6.15
C SER A 68 -3.61 0.38 6.97
N GLY A 69 -2.31 0.19 6.75
CA GLY A 69 -1.51 -0.86 7.38
C GLY A 69 -1.64 -2.24 6.73
N GLY A 70 -2.12 -2.33 5.48
CA GLY A 70 -2.39 -3.59 4.77
C GLY A 70 -1.25 -4.61 4.82
N PHE A 71 -0.01 -4.18 4.54
CA PHE A 71 1.17 -5.07 4.64
C PHE A 71 1.35 -5.67 6.03
N THR A 72 1.29 -4.84 7.08
CA THR A 72 1.46 -5.33 8.46
C THR A 72 0.32 -6.25 8.86
N ALA A 73 -0.90 -5.92 8.46
CA ALA A 73 -2.10 -6.69 8.74
C ALA A 73 -2.00 -8.10 8.16
N HIS A 74 -1.68 -8.22 6.87
CA HIS A 74 -1.58 -9.54 6.23
C HIS A 74 -0.35 -10.36 6.66
N VAL A 75 0.79 -9.72 6.95
CA VAL A 75 1.97 -10.45 7.46
C VAL A 75 1.76 -10.93 8.90
N THR A 76 1.14 -10.13 9.76
CA THR A 76 1.06 -10.42 11.20
C THR A 76 -0.22 -11.15 11.59
N TYR A 77 -1.34 -10.82 10.95
CA TYR A 77 -2.68 -11.26 11.32
C TYR A 77 -3.38 -12.05 10.20
N ARG A 78 -2.72 -12.23 9.04
CA ARG A 78 -3.26 -12.87 7.82
C ARG A 78 -4.41 -12.12 7.14
N GLY A 79 -4.89 -11.03 7.74
CA GLY A 79 -5.97 -10.19 7.26
C GLY A 79 -6.08 -8.91 8.07
N PHE A 80 -6.99 -8.01 7.70
CA PHE A 80 -7.32 -6.87 8.54
C PHE A 80 -8.06 -7.36 9.79
N PRO A 81 -7.61 -7.01 11.01
CA PRO A 81 -8.32 -7.38 12.24
C PRO A 81 -9.41 -6.35 12.61
N TRP A 82 -9.69 -5.40 11.71
CA TRP A 82 -10.71 -4.36 11.81
C TRP A 82 -11.48 -4.27 10.50
N THR A 83 -12.73 -3.78 10.58
CA THR A 83 -13.57 -3.56 9.40
C THR A 83 -13.28 -2.20 8.74
N ILE A 84 -13.77 -1.99 7.51
CA ILE A 84 -13.73 -0.68 6.84
C ILE A 84 -14.40 0.40 7.68
N ALA A 85 -15.57 0.11 8.26
CA ALA A 85 -16.29 1.05 9.12
C ALA A 85 -15.43 1.48 10.33
N GLN A 86 -14.80 0.52 11.01
CA GLN A 86 -13.90 0.81 12.12
C GLN A 86 -12.68 1.61 11.68
N TYR A 87 -12.10 1.32 10.52
CA TYR A 87 -11.01 2.11 9.97
C TYR A 87 -11.43 3.55 9.64
N LEU A 88 -12.63 3.76 9.12
CA LEU A 88 -13.14 5.10 8.84
C LEU A 88 -13.45 5.90 10.11
N ASP A 89 -13.85 5.24 11.20
CA ASP A 89 -13.97 5.90 12.51
C ASP A 89 -12.61 6.47 12.96
N LEU A 90 -11.51 5.76 12.67
CA LEU A 90 -10.15 6.29 12.90
C LEU A 90 -9.82 7.44 11.95
N ALA A 91 -10.15 7.33 10.66
CA ALA A 91 -9.90 8.40 9.68
C ALA A 91 -10.70 9.69 9.98
N ALA A 92 -11.84 9.58 10.67
CA ALA A 92 -12.64 10.69 11.17
C ALA A 92 -12.11 11.28 12.49
N ALA A 93 -11.37 10.51 13.30
CA ALA A 93 -10.90 10.93 14.62
C ALA A 93 -9.82 12.04 14.60
N TYR A 94 -9.25 12.34 13.43
CA TYR A 94 -8.26 13.40 13.25
C TYR A 94 -8.32 13.93 11.80
N PRO A 95 -8.06 15.23 11.56
CA PRO A 95 -8.03 15.82 10.22
C PRO A 95 -6.76 15.42 9.44
N PHE A 96 -6.55 14.12 9.23
CA PHE A 96 -5.50 13.62 8.35
C PHE A 96 -5.64 14.27 6.98
N ARG A 97 -4.53 14.74 6.40
CA ARG A 97 -4.55 15.36 5.08
C ARG A 97 -5.07 14.39 4.02
N LEU A 98 -4.64 13.14 4.11
CA LEU A 98 -5.13 12.02 3.29
C LEU A 98 -5.20 10.75 4.15
N PHE A 99 -6.12 9.85 3.83
CA PHE A 99 -6.10 8.48 4.33
C PHE A 99 -6.21 7.48 3.18
N ALA A 100 -5.43 6.42 3.24
CA ALA A 100 -5.42 5.37 2.23
C ALA A 100 -6.69 4.52 2.30
N SER A 101 -7.20 4.02 1.17
CA SER A 101 -8.15 2.90 1.21
C SER A 101 -7.50 1.67 1.84
N LEU A 102 -8.32 0.74 2.35
CA LEU A 102 -7.81 -0.62 2.62
C LEU A 102 -7.32 -1.23 1.31
N ASP A 103 -6.23 -1.97 1.38
CA ASP A 103 -5.53 -2.56 0.25
C ASP A 103 -4.94 -3.93 0.61
N TYR A 104 -4.83 -4.79 -0.39
CA TYR A 104 -4.41 -6.18 -0.22
C TYR A 104 -3.07 -6.34 -0.95
N PRO A 105 -1.96 -6.40 -0.20
CA PRO A 105 -0.63 -6.36 -0.79
C PRO A 105 -0.32 -7.60 -1.64
N ALA A 106 0.44 -7.38 -2.70
CA ALA A 106 0.79 -8.37 -3.71
C ALA A 106 2.29 -8.71 -3.70
N GLU A 107 3.01 -8.49 -2.59
CA GLU A 107 4.38 -8.97 -2.40
C GLU A 107 4.46 -10.50 -2.40
N HIS A 108 5.60 -11.05 -2.82
CA HIS A 108 5.83 -12.50 -2.90
C HIS A 108 5.63 -13.23 -1.57
N GLU A 109 5.90 -12.57 -0.44
CA GLU A 109 5.71 -13.16 0.90
C GLU A 109 4.23 -13.29 1.30
N ILE A 110 3.32 -12.63 0.59
CA ILE A 110 1.86 -12.64 0.84
C ILE A 110 1.12 -13.37 -0.29
N ALA A 111 1.53 -13.17 -1.53
CA ALA A 111 0.96 -13.81 -2.72
C ALA A 111 2.04 -14.64 -3.44
N GLY A 112 2.06 -15.96 -3.24
CA GLY A 112 3.11 -16.81 -3.80
C GLY A 112 3.10 -16.91 -5.33
N ASP A 113 1.92 -16.80 -5.94
CA ASP A 113 1.68 -17.06 -7.36
C ASP A 113 0.77 -15.99 -8.02
N ARG A 114 0.53 -16.14 -9.34
CA ARG A 114 -0.30 -15.22 -10.13
C ARG A 114 -1.78 -15.25 -9.76
N ALA A 115 -2.31 -16.37 -9.31
CA ALA A 115 -3.71 -16.47 -8.89
C ALA A 115 -3.93 -15.67 -7.60
N ALA A 116 -3.04 -15.84 -6.61
CA ALA A 116 -3.02 -15.04 -5.40
C ALA A 116 -2.82 -13.55 -5.70
N VAL A 117 -1.96 -13.16 -6.66
CA VAL A 117 -1.83 -11.74 -7.05
C VAL A 117 -3.14 -11.19 -7.61
N ARG A 118 -3.83 -11.93 -8.49
CA ARG A 118 -5.12 -11.50 -9.05
C ARG A 118 -6.18 -11.33 -7.96
N GLU A 119 -6.30 -12.30 -7.06
CA GLU A 119 -7.21 -12.24 -5.92
C GLU A 119 -6.95 -10.99 -5.06
N ARG A 120 -5.68 -10.67 -4.78
CA ARG A 120 -5.30 -9.47 -4.01
C ARG A 120 -5.70 -8.17 -4.72
N ILE A 121 -5.57 -8.12 -6.04
CA ILE A 121 -6.01 -6.96 -6.84
C ILE A 121 -7.53 -6.81 -6.72
N SER A 122 -8.28 -7.91 -6.87
CA SER A 122 -9.74 -7.94 -6.76
C SER A 122 -10.24 -7.51 -5.38
N ARG A 123 -9.64 -8.03 -4.30
CA ARG A 123 -9.92 -7.59 -2.92
C ARG A 123 -9.59 -6.10 -2.71
N THR A 124 -8.53 -5.60 -3.33
CA THR A 124 -8.17 -4.17 -3.28
C THR A 124 -9.21 -3.31 -3.98
N ILE A 125 -9.71 -3.73 -5.15
CA ILE A 125 -10.76 -3.03 -5.89
C ILE A 125 -12.05 -2.97 -5.07
N ALA A 126 -12.48 -4.11 -4.51
CA ALA A 126 -13.65 -4.22 -3.64
C ALA A 126 -13.53 -3.32 -2.40
N ALA A 127 -12.39 -3.35 -1.72
CA ALA A 127 -12.14 -2.53 -0.55
C ALA A 127 -12.10 -1.03 -0.88
N ASN A 128 -11.59 -0.63 -2.05
CA ASN A 128 -11.66 0.75 -2.53
C ASN A 128 -13.11 1.19 -2.78
N ARG A 129 -13.94 0.33 -3.41
CA ARG A 129 -15.38 0.55 -3.62
C ARG A 129 -16.09 0.84 -2.31
N GLU A 130 -15.95 -0.08 -1.36
CA GLU A 130 -16.65 0.04 -0.09
C GLU A 130 -16.09 1.18 0.79
N THR A 131 -14.78 1.40 0.77
CA THR A 131 -14.17 2.54 1.48
C THR A 131 -14.66 3.87 0.92
N ARG A 132 -14.76 4.03 -0.42
CA ARG A 132 -15.28 5.26 -1.02
C ARG A 132 -16.72 5.50 -0.61
N ARG A 133 -17.59 4.50 -0.80
CA ARG A 133 -19.01 4.60 -0.46
C ARG A 133 -19.22 5.01 1.00
N GLN A 134 -18.54 4.32 1.92
CA GLN A 134 -18.63 4.63 3.35
C GLN A 134 -17.96 5.97 3.74
N ALA A 135 -16.94 6.41 3.00
CA ALA A 135 -16.32 7.72 3.21
C ALA A 135 -17.24 8.86 2.76
N GLU A 136 -17.95 8.70 1.63
CA GLU A 136 -18.96 9.64 1.14
C GLU A 136 -20.11 9.79 2.15
N ASP A 137 -20.62 8.66 2.68
CA ASP A 137 -21.65 8.66 3.74
C ASP A 137 -21.22 9.47 4.99
N ARG A 138 -19.91 9.63 5.20
CA ARG A 138 -19.30 10.32 6.36
C ARG A 138 -18.72 11.70 6.01
N GLY A 139 -18.79 12.16 4.76
CA GLY A 139 -18.17 13.40 4.30
C GLY A 139 -16.63 13.40 4.36
N LEU A 140 -16.00 12.25 4.13
CA LEU A 140 -14.53 12.06 4.20
C LEU A 140 -13.90 11.83 2.82
N GLU A 141 -14.69 11.70 1.76
CA GLU A 141 -14.27 11.36 0.39
C GLU A 141 -13.23 12.31 -0.18
N ASP A 142 -13.22 13.56 0.28
CA ASP A 142 -12.25 14.57 -0.13
C ASP A 142 -10.82 14.28 0.32
N ARG A 143 -10.67 13.46 1.37
CA ARG A 143 -9.39 13.05 1.95
C ARG A 143 -9.03 11.61 1.60
N LEU A 144 -9.91 10.88 0.92
CA LEU A 144 -9.64 9.51 0.49
C LEU A 144 -8.54 9.50 -0.57
N MET A 145 -7.57 8.61 -0.35
CA MET A 145 -6.52 8.26 -1.30
C MET A 145 -6.72 6.79 -1.72
N PRO A 146 -7.39 6.54 -2.86
CA PRO A 146 -7.52 5.20 -3.42
C PRO A 146 -6.16 4.55 -3.63
N VAL A 147 -6.01 3.26 -3.33
CA VAL A 147 -4.73 2.54 -3.46
C VAL A 147 -4.79 1.53 -4.59
N LEU A 148 -3.81 1.61 -5.51
CA LEU A 148 -3.56 0.60 -6.54
C LEU A 148 -2.66 -0.51 -5.99
N GLN A 149 -2.92 -1.75 -6.41
CA GLN A 149 -2.12 -2.93 -6.08
C GLN A 149 -1.78 -3.74 -7.33
N GLY A 150 -0.70 -4.51 -7.27
CA GLY A 150 -0.24 -5.34 -8.38
C GLY A 150 1.20 -5.84 -8.24
N ARG A 151 1.59 -6.79 -9.10
CA ARG A 151 2.97 -7.27 -9.21
C ARG A 151 3.66 -6.79 -10.48
N THR A 152 3.03 -6.85 -11.64
CA THR A 152 3.61 -6.36 -12.92
C THR A 152 3.03 -4.99 -13.28
N PRO A 153 3.60 -4.23 -14.23
CA PRO A 153 2.98 -2.99 -14.73
C PRO A 153 1.51 -3.16 -15.16
N GLU A 154 1.18 -4.27 -15.82
CA GLU A 154 -0.17 -4.60 -16.31
C GLU A 154 -1.15 -4.86 -15.16
N ASP A 155 -0.68 -5.44 -14.05
CA ASP A 155 -1.52 -5.59 -12.86
C ASP A 155 -1.98 -4.23 -12.32
N PHE A 156 -1.08 -3.25 -12.30
CA PHE A 156 -1.40 -1.90 -11.83
C PHE A 156 -2.30 -1.16 -12.80
N GLU A 157 -2.15 -1.39 -14.11
CA GLU A 157 -3.07 -0.87 -15.13
C GLU A 157 -4.48 -1.46 -14.95
N ARG A 158 -4.61 -2.79 -14.82
CA ARG A 158 -5.90 -3.44 -14.52
C ARG A 158 -6.55 -2.86 -13.27
N CYS A 159 -5.78 -2.69 -12.20
CA CYS A 159 -6.28 -2.10 -10.96
C CYS A 159 -6.72 -0.65 -11.16
N ALA A 160 -5.96 0.13 -11.93
CA ALA A 160 -6.31 1.52 -12.25
C ALA A 160 -7.58 1.61 -13.09
N ASP A 161 -7.75 0.76 -14.11
CA ASP A 161 -8.94 0.71 -14.95
C ASP A 161 -10.18 0.36 -14.14
N ALA A 162 -10.09 -0.68 -13.30
CA ALA A 162 -11.18 -1.07 -12.41
C ALA A 162 -11.53 0.00 -11.37
N LEU A 163 -10.60 0.92 -11.07
CA LEU A 163 -10.77 2.04 -10.14
C LEU A 163 -10.93 3.39 -10.84
N ALA A 164 -11.10 3.44 -12.16
CA ALA A 164 -11.15 4.69 -12.92
C ALA A 164 -12.25 5.65 -12.40
N TRP A 165 -13.38 5.12 -11.93
CA TRP A 165 -14.47 5.86 -11.30
C TRP A 165 -14.07 6.59 -9.99
N SER A 166 -13.00 6.14 -9.34
CA SER A 166 -12.45 6.68 -8.09
C SER A 166 -11.22 7.58 -8.34
N ILE A 167 -10.63 7.55 -9.54
CA ILE A 167 -9.42 8.30 -9.89
C ILE A 167 -9.81 9.67 -10.44
N VAL A 168 -9.58 10.71 -9.63
CA VAL A 168 -9.95 12.09 -9.98
C VAL A 168 -8.69 12.91 -10.33
N PRO A 169 -8.63 13.57 -11.51
CA PRO A 169 -7.53 14.47 -11.85
C PRO A 169 -7.29 15.54 -10.78
N GLY A 170 -6.02 15.79 -10.46
CA GLY A 170 -5.64 16.72 -9.40
C GLY A 170 -5.62 16.09 -7.99
N ARG A 171 -6.17 14.89 -7.79
CA ARG A 171 -6.08 14.15 -6.53
C ARG A 171 -4.87 13.20 -6.51
N THR A 172 -4.51 12.77 -5.31
CA THR A 172 -3.43 11.81 -5.10
C THR A 172 -4.03 10.42 -4.90
N ILE A 173 -3.49 9.43 -5.59
CA ILE A 173 -3.75 8.00 -5.35
C ILE A 173 -2.50 7.34 -4.80
N GLY A 174 -2.69 6.29 -4.02
CA GLY A 174 -1.63 5.46 -3.46
C GLY A 174 -1.21 4.36 -4.42
N VAL A 175 0.07 3.99 -4.38
CA VAL A 175 0.62 2.84 -5.12
C VAL A 175 1.27 1.89 -4.11
N GLY A 176 0.60 0.77 -3.87
CA GLY A 176 1.03 -0.28 -2.93
C GLY A 176 2.11 -1.19 -3.50
N SER A 177 2.53 -2.19 -2.71
CA SER A 177 3.52 -3.21 -3.09
C SER A 177 4.87 -2.67 -3.61
N MET A 178 5.30 -1.50 -3.15
CA MET A 178 6.57 -0.89 -3.54
C MET A 178 7.71 -1.17 -2.55
N CYS A 179 7.42 -1.42 -1.27
CA CYS A 179 8.43 -1.51 -0.21
C CYS A 179 9.46 -2.63 -0.42
N ARG A 180 9.02 -3.83 -0.80
CA ARG A 180 9.91 -4.99 -1.04
C ARG A 180 10.44 -5.06 -2.47
N ARG A 181 9.86 -4.27 -3.37
CA ARG A 181 10.16 -4.30 -4.80
C ARG A 181 11.62 -3.94 -5.08
N GLN A 182 12.16 -4.54 -6.13
CA GLN A 182 13.45 -4.15 -6.68
C GLN A 182 13.30 -2.81 -7.40
N THR A 183 14.31 -1.94 -7.32
CA THR A 183 14.25 -0.63 -8.01
C THR A 183 14.20 -0.78 -9.52
N ARG A 184 14.91 -1.79 -10.05
CA ARG A 184 15.08 -2.07 -11.48
C ARG A 184 14.41 -3.39 -11.87
N GLY A 185 14.31 -3.65 -13.17
CA GLY A 185 13.72 -4.84 -13.77
C GLY A 185 12.39 -4.54 -14.48
N PRO A 186 11.86 -5.49 -15.28
CA PRO A 186 10.57 -5.34 -15.97
C PRO A 186 9.41 -5.14 -14.98
N ASP A 187 9.46 -5.84 -13.84
CA ASP A 187 8.54 -5.65 -12.71
C ASP A 187 9.16 -4.74 -11.64
N GLY A 188 10.17 -3.95 -11.99
CA GLY A 188 10.84 -3.05 -11.07
C GLY A 188 9.92 -1.89 -10.67
N LEU A 189 10.25 -1.26 -9.55
CA LEU A 189 9.54 -0.06 -9.06
C LEU A 189 9.48 1.03 -10.12
N VAL A 190 10.61 1.29 -10.81
CA VAL A 190 10.67 2.32 -11.84
C VAL A 190 9.79 1.95 -13.04
N ALA A 191 9.81 0.68 -13.48
CA ALA A 191 9.00 0.22 -14.61
C ALA A 191 7.50 0.36 -14.35
N VAL A 192 7.03 0.02 -13.14
CA VAL A 192 5.63 0.23 -12.76
C VAL A 192 5.26 1.71 -12.77
N LEU A 193 6.09 2.58 -12.17
CA LEU A 193 5.76 4.01 -12.08
C LEU A 193 5.83 4.71 -13.45
N GLU A 194 6.77 4.33 -14.32
CA GLU A 194 6.81 4.80 -15.71
C GLU A 194 5.62 4.29 -16.52
N HIS A 195 5.12 3.09 -16.25
CA HIS A 195 3.91 2.57 -16.89
C HIS A 195 2.67 3.33 -16.46
N LEU A 196 2.47 3.48 -15.15
CA LEU A 196 1.40 4.30 -14.58
C LEU A 196 1.45 5.75 -15.09
N ASP A 197 2.63 6.30 -15.32
CA ASP A 197 2.76 7.64 -15.90
C ASP A 197 2.14 7.75 -17.30
N ARG A 198 2.29 6.70 -18.13
CA ARG A 198 1.74 6.64 -19.49
C ARG A 198 0.24 6.41 -19.52
N VAL A 199 -0.28 5.53 -18.65
CA VAL A 199 -1.69 5.08 -18.73
C VAL A 199 -2.65 5.94 -17.91
N LEU A 200 -2.18 6.56 -16.81
CA LEU A 200 -3.07 7.35 -15.96
C LEU A 200 -3.37 8.73 -16.56
N PRO A 201 -4.59 9.26 -16.36
CA PRO A 201 -4.95 10.60 -16.80
C PRO A 201 -3.95 11.66 -16.34
N ALA A 202 -3.74 12.68 -17.19
CA ALA A 202 -2.91 13.82 -16.83
C ALA A 202 -3.40 14.44 -15.51
N ARG A 203 -2.46 14.96 -14.70
CA ARG A 203 -2.71 15.60 -13.39
C ARG A 203 -3.12 14.65 -12.25
N VAL A 204 -3.29 13.34 -12.48
CA VAL A 204 -3.36 12.36 -11.38
C VAL A 204 -1.99 12.27 -10.72
N ARG A 205 -1.94 12.35 -9.39
CA ARG A 205 -0.70 12.34 -8.61
C ARG A 205 -0.55 11.03 -7.85
N LEU A 206 0.68 10.56 -7.66
CA LEU A 206 0.98 9.30 -7.00
C LEU A 206 1.70 9.54 -5.66
N HIS A 207 1.25 8.83 -4.64
CA HIS A 207 2.01 8.53 -3.44
C HIS A 207 2.48 7.07 -3.51
N ALA A 208 3.79 6.83 -3.61
CA ALA A 208 4.31 5.47 -3.67
C ALA A 208 4.75 4.99 -2.28
N PHE A 209 4.14 3.90 -1.80
CA PHE A 209 4.28 3.45 -0.42
C PHE A 209 5.58 2.69 -0.14
N GLY A 210 6.37 3.14 0.83
CA GLY A 210 7.56 2.42 1.28
C GLY A 210 8.73 2.42 0.30
N VAL A 211 8.78 3.35 -0.66
CA VAL A 211 9.87 3.44 -1.64
C VAL A 211 11.21 3.67 -0.94
N LYS A 212 12.23 2.94 -1.41
CA LYS A 212 13.61 3.06 -0.91
C LYS A 212 14.29 4.30 -1.52
N GLY A 213 15.16 4.92 -0.73
CA GLY A 213 15.85 6.15 -1.15
C GLY A 213 16.79 6.03 -2.34
N ASP A 214 17.28 4.82 -2.62
CA ASP A 214 18.10 4.54 -3.81
C ASP A 214 17.30 4.59 -5.12
N ALA A 215 15.96 4.57 -5.06
CA ALA A 215 15.09 4.75 -6.21
C ALA A 215 14.92 6.22 -6.61
N LEU A 216 15.06 7.17 -5.67
CA LEU A 216 14.78 8.60 -5.89
C LEU A 216 15.48 9.21 -7.11
N PRO A 217 16.77 8.94 -7.41
CA PRO A 217 17.42 9.47 -8.60
C PRO A 217 16.74 9.04 -9.91
N TYR A 218 16.14 7.84 -9.94
CA TYR A 218 15.45 7.33 -11.13
C TYR A 218 14.04 7.91 -11.27
N LEU A 219 13.42 8.32 -10.17
CA LEU A 219 12.06 8.91 -10.18
C LEU A 219 12.05 10.40 -10.50
N ARG A 220 13.21 11.06 -10.62
CA ARG A 220 13.30 12.51 -10.85
C ARG A 220 12.49 12.99 -12.06
N HIS A 221 12.50 12.21 -13.15
CA HIS A 221 11.76 12.54 -14.37
C HIS A 221 10.25 12.36 -14.22
N LEU A 222 9.79 11.67 -13.18
CA LEU A 222 8.39 11.46 -12.83
C LEU A 222 7.90 12.42 -11.74
N GLU A 223 8.63 13.50 -11.40
CA GLU A 223 8.23 14.42 -10.32
C GLU A 223 6.86 15.11 -10.53
N HIS A 224 6.38 15.12 -11.78
CA HIS A 224 5.06 15.64 -12.14
C HIS A 224 3.93 14.64 -11.81
N ARG A 225 4.27 13.36 -11.72
CA ARG A 225 3.38 12.22 -11.47
C ARG A 225 3.51 11.73 -10.04
N VAL A 226 4.72 11.38 -9.62
CA VAL A 226 5.04 10.92 -8.26
C VAL A 226 5.32 12.13 -7.38
N VAL A 227 4.37 12.50 -6.53
CA VAL A 227 4.48 13.71 -5.71
C VAL A 227 5.00 13.44 -4.31
N SER A 228 4.90 12.20 -3.84
CA SER A 228 5.43 11.82 -2.55
C SER A 228 5.78 10.33 -2.47
N ILE A 229 6.71 10.03 -1.57
CA ILE A 229 7.01 8.67 -1.13
C ILE A 229 7.07 8.65 0.39
N ASP A 230 6.82 7.51 1.03
CA ASP A 230 7.08 7.34 2.45
C ASP A 230 8.12 6.26 2.74
N SER A 231 8.70 6.33 3.94
CA SER A 231 9.44 5.20 4.50
C SER A 231 9.59 5.31 6.01
N GLN A 232 9.71 4.16 6.66
CA GLN A 232 10.18 4.01 8.04
C GLN A 232 11.59 3.38 8.09
N ALA A 233 12.35 3.33 6.98
CA ALA A 233 13.64 2.61 6.91
C ALA A 233 14.66 3.05 7.98
N TYR A 234 14.59 4.29 8.46
CA TYR A 234 15.43 4.80 9.55
C TYR A 234 15.28 4.01 10.87
N GLY A 235 14.12 3.42 11.16
CA GLY A 235 13.94 2.60 12.35
C GLY A 235 14.60 1.22 12.24
N VAL A 236 14.73 0.68 11.01
CA VAL A 236 15.55 -0.52 10.75
C VAL A 236 17.03 -0.19 10.91
N ALA A 237 17.48 0.95 10.39
CA ALA A 237 18.84 1.44 10.58
C ALA A 237 19.16 1.63 12.08
N ALA A 238 18.25 2.24 12.84
CA ALA A 238 18.37 2.40 14.28
C ALA A 238 18.46 1.05 15.02
N ARG A 239 17.66 0.05 14.64
CA ARG A 239 17.72 -1.31 15.20
C ARG A 239 19.08 -1.96 14.94
N ARG A 240 19.58 -1.88 13.70
CA ARG A 240 20.88 -2.45 13.30
C ARG A 240 22.05 -1.78 14.03
N ASP A 241 22.03 -0.45 14.14
CA ASP A 241 23.04 0.33 14.88
C ASP A 241 23.03 0.00 16.38
N ALA A 242 21.85 -0.04 17.00
CA ALA A 242 21.69 -0.38 18.40
C ALA A 242 22.22 -1.80 18.71
N HIS A 243 21.86 -2.77 17.88
CA HIS A 243 22.34 -4.15 18.00
C HIS A 243 23.87 -4.24 17.85
N ARG A 244 24.45 -3.62 16.81
CA ARG A 244 25.91 -3.62 16.59
C ARG A 244 26.68 -3.04 17.76
N ARG A 245 26.12 -2.04 18.44
CA ARG A 245 26.75 -1.34 19.57
C ARG A 245 26.44 -1.98 20.93
N GLY A 246 25.59 -3.01 20.98
CA GLY A 246 25.14 -3.61 22.23
C GLY A 246 24.34 -2.66 23.13
N VAL A 247 23.61 -1.69 22.56
CA VAL A 247 22.82 -0.70 23.32
C VAL A 247 21.32 -0.83 23.04
N PRO A 248 20.45 -0.40 23.97
CA PRO A 248 19.00 -0.36 23.72
C PRO A 248 18.62 0.58 22.57
N LYS A 249 17.63 0.17 21.75
CA LYS A 249 17.04 0.99 20.69
C LYS A 249 16.03 1.99 21.27
N THR A 250 16.52 3.04 21.91
CA THR A 250 15.68 4.11 22.48
C THR A 250 15.11 5.05 21.41
N ASP A 251 14.02 5.76 21.72
CA ASP A 251 13.42 6.77 20.85
C ASP A 251 14.39 7.88 20.46
N ARG A 252 15.33 8.25 21.35
CA ARG A 252 16.39 9.22 21.04
C ARG A 252 17.32 8.71 19.93
N VAL A 253 17.65 7.42 19.95
CA VAL A 253 18.46 6.79 18.88
C VAL A 253 17.67 6.79 17.58
N VAL A 254 16.39 6.39 17.61
CA VAL A 254 15.53 6.38 16.42
C VAL A 254 15.37 7.79 15.83
N ALA A 255 15.13 8.82 16.65
CA ALA A 255 14.99 10.20 16.21
C ALA A 255 16.27 10.75 15.54
N ARG A 256 17.46 10.36 16.03
CA ARG A 256 18.74 10.71 15.40
C ARG A 256 18.89 10.07 14.02
N HIS A 257 18.55 8.78 13.90
CA HIS A 257 18.57 8.07 12.61
C HIS A 257 17.55 8.66 11.63
N MET A 258 16.37 9.04 12.11
CA MET A 258 15.34 9.71 11.31
C MET A 258 15.85 11.03 10.72
N THR A 259 16.50 11.87 11.53
CA THR A 259 17.07 13.16 11.06
C THR A 259 18.06 12.93 9.92
N ARG A 260 19.03 12.03 10.13
CA ARG A 260 20.05 11.69 9.11
C ARG A 260 19.43 11.10 7.84
N TRP A 261 18.38 10.29 8.01
CA TRP A 261 17.66 9.68 6.90
C TRP A 261 16.93 10.75 6.09
N VAL A 262 16.15 11.64 6.72
CA VAL A 262 15.44 12.74 6.03
C VAL A 262 16.41 13.62 5.24
N GLU A 263 17.54 14.00 5.84
CA GLU A 263 18.58 14.77 5.15
C GLU A 263 19.14 14.03 3.92
N ALA A 264 19.40 12.73 4.04
CA ALA A 264 19.88 11.92 2.92
C ALA A 264 18.83 11.78 1.80
N GLN A 265 17.58 11.54 2.16
CA GLN A 265 16.48 11.45 1.18
C GLN A 265 16.24 12.77 0.47
N THR A 266 16.26 13.89 1.20
CA THR A 266 16.08 15.22 0.63
C THR A 266 17.18 15.51 -0.40
N ARG A 267 18.45 15.21 -0.07
CA ARG A 267 19.55 15.31 -1.03
C ARG A 267 19.34 14.44 -2.27
N ALA A 268 18.93 13.18 -2.08
CA ALA A 268 18.68 12.24 -3.17
C ALA A 268 17.52 12.69 -4.08
N ALA A 269 16.44 13.24 -3.52
CA ALA A 269 15.30 13.76 -4.27
C ALA A 269 15.64 14.98 -5.14
N THR A 270 16.66 15.75 -4.75
CA THR A 270 17.18 16.91 -5.50
C THR A 270 18.38 16.59 -6.39
N ALA A 271 18.91 15.37 -6.33
CA ALA A 271 20.07 14.98 -7.11
C ALA A 271 19.75 14.93 -8.61
N ARG A 272 20.81 14.93 -9.45
CA ARG A 272 20.65 14.79 -10.90
C ARG A 272 19.96 13.46 -11.20
N GLY A 273 18.90 13.53 -12.01
CA GLY A 273 18.14 12.36 -12.42
C GLY A 273 19.00 11.36 -13.19
N GLN A 274 18.72 10.08 -12.97
CA GLN A 274 19.31 8.97 -13.70
C GLN A 274 18.22 8.30 -14.54
N ARG A 275 18.55 7.85 -15.75
CA ARG A 275 17.65 7.04 -16.57
C ARG A 275 18.10 5.58 -16.51
N LEU A 276 17.16 4.68 -16.39
CA LEU A 276 17.41 3.27 -16.64
C LEU A 276 17.31 3.02 -18.15
N PRO A 277 18.11 2.09 -18.70
CA PRO A 277 17.88 1.63 -20.07
C PRO A 277 16.51 0.95 -20.14
N PRO A 278 15.82 1.03 -21.29
CA PRO A 278 14.57 0.30 -21.49
C PRO A 278 14.81 -1.20 -21.29
N PHE A 279 13.93 -1.85 -20.55
CA PHE A 279 13.94 -3.31 -20.42
C PHE A 279 13.34 -3.93 -21.68
N ALA A 280 14.01 -4.95 -22.23
CA ALA A 280 13.38 -5.80 -23.23
C ALA A 280 12.22 -6.54 -22.55
N VAL A 281 11.02 -6.44 -23.12
CA VAL A 281 9.87 -7.24 -22.69
C VAL A 281 10.17 -8.68 -23.10
N PRO A 282 10.28 -9.63 -22.15
CA PRO A 282 10.39 -11.03 -22.50
C PRO A 282 9.14 -11.46 -23.26
N THR A 283 9.29 -12.16 -24.37
CA THR A 283 8.16 -12.82 -25.03
C THR A 283 7.57 -13.83 -24.04
N PRO A 284 6.27 -13.76 -23.70
CA PRO A 284 5.68 -14.73 -22.80
C PRO A 284 5.81 -16.13 -23.41
N ASP A 285 6.21 -17.10 -22.60
CA ASP A 285 6.17 -18.50 -23.01
C ASP A 285 4.72 -18.88 -23.33
N PRO A 286 4.48 -19.71 -24.36
CA PRO A 286 3.15 -20.18 -24.67
C PRO A 286 2.59 -20.95 -23.46
N ILE A 287 1.48 -20.47 -22.93
CA ILE A 287 0.76 -21.12 -21.85
C ILE A 287 0.09 -22.36 -22.43
N ILE A 288 0.58 -23.55 -22.08
CA ILE A 288 -0.13 -24.81 -22.34
C ILE A 288 -1.05 -25.05 -21.13
N THR A 289 -2.31 -24.65 -21.25
CA THR A 289 -3.34 -24.90 -20.23
C THR A 289 -4.07 -26.19 -20.53
N VAL A 290 -4.14 -27.11 -19.56
CA VAL A 290 -5.02 -28.29 -19.64
C VAL A 290 -6.47 -27.88 -19.31
N PRO A 291 -7.50 -28.54 -19.90
CA PRO A 291 -8.90 -28.11 -19.79
C PRO A 291 -9.41 -27.88 -18.36
N ARG A 292 -9.00 -28.72 -17.40
CA ARG A 292 -9.34 -28.56 -15.97
C ARG A 292 -8.72 -27.32 -15.34
N GLU A 293 -7.49 -26.99 -15.71
CA GLU A 293 -6.83 -25.76 -15.22
C GLU A 293 -7.47 -24.52 -15.81
N SER A 294 -7.93 -24.57 -17.07
CA SER A 294 -8.72 -23.50 -17.69
C SER A 294 -10.05 -23.28 -16.96
N ALA A 295 -10.76 -24.36 -16.62
CA ALA A 295 -12.01 -24.28 -15.85
C ALA A 295 -11.79 -23.68 -14.44
N ILE A 296 -10.74 -24.10 -13.73
CA ILE A 296 -10.39 -23.52 -12.42
C ILE A 296 -10.00 -22.04 -12.55
N ALA A 297 -9.23 -21.67 -13.58
CA ALA A 297 -8.86 -20.28 -13.83
C ALA A 297 -10.08 -19.41 -14.12
N ARG A 298 -11.05 -19.94 -14.90
CA ARG A 298 -12.31 -19.27 -15.19
C ARG A 298 -13.17 -19.11 -13.94
N ALA A 299 -13.36 -20.17 -13.15
CA ALA A 299 -14.09 -20.09 -11.88
C ALA A 299 -13.48 -19.04 -10.93
N ARG A 300 -12.14 -19.01 -10.83
CA ARG A 300 -11.44 -17.98 -10.05
C ARG A 300 -11.67 -16.57 -10.60
N GLN A 301 -11.73 -16.39 -11.92
CA GLN A 301 -12.04 -15.09 -12.51
C GLN A 301 -13.48 -14.65 -12.20
N GLU A 302 -14.47 -15.55 -12.38
CA GLU A 302 -15.88 -15.27 -12.08
C GLU A 302 -16.07 -14.90 -10.59
N ILE A 303 -15.42 -15.62 -9.68
CA ILE A 303 -15.42 -15.29 -8.24
C ILE A 303 -14.78 -13.92 -7.97
N ASN A 304 -13.64 -13.63 -8.60
CA ASN A 304 -12.98 -12.34 -8.46
C ASN A 304 -13.86 -11.18 -8.95
N ASP A 305 -14.61 -11.37 -10.04
CA ASP A 305 -15.54 -10.36 -10.57
C ASP A 305 -16.71 -10.10 -9.59
N LEU A 306 -17.20 -11.14 -8.90
CA LEU A 306 -18.20 -11.01 -7.83
C LEU A 306 -17.64 -10.28 -6.59
N ILE A 307 -16.38 -10.53 -6.23
CA ILE A 307 -15.70 -9.77 -5.16
C ILE A 307 -15.59 -8.28 -5.57
N GLU A 308 -15.14 -8.00 -6.79
CA GLU A 308 -14.91 -6.63 -7.28
C GLU A 308 -16.18 -5.77 -7.37
N SER A 309 -17.32 -6.40 -7.67
CA SER A 309 -18.63 -5.77 -7.68
C SER A 309 -19.22 -5.59 -6.28
N GLY A 310 -18.77 -6.40 -5.30
CA GLY A 310 -19.31 -6.44 -3.94
C GLY A 310 -20.47 -7.42 -3.76
N ASP A 311 -20.76 -8.24 -4.77
CA ASP A 311 -21.80 -9.27 -4.74
C ASP A 311 -21.39 -10.49 -3.90
N LEU A 312 -20.09 -10.64 -3.62
CA LEU A 312 -19.53 -11.68 -2.76
C LEU A 312 -18.55 -11.09 -1.73
N ASP A 313 -18.73 -11.45 -0.46
CA ASP A 313 -17.76 -11.11 0.57
C ASP A 313 -16.50 -11.97 0.41
N HIS A 314 -15.38 -11.30 0.22
CA HIS A 314 -14.06 -11.91 0.10
C HIS A 314 -13.60 -12.70 1.35
N ASP A 315 -14.18 -12.47 2.52
CA ASP A 315 -13.78 -13.16 3.76
C ASP A 315 -14.41 -14.57 3.90
N ASP A 316 -15.41 -14.90 3.06
CA ASP A 316 -16.20 -16.14 3.15
C ASP A 316 -15.83 -17.22 2.10
N ILE A 317 -14.85 -16.96 1.22
CA ILE A 317 -14.52 -17.85 0.10
C ILE A 317 -13.48 -18.91 0.50
N VAL A 318 -13.79 -20.19 0.28
CA VAL A 318 -12.93 -21.34 0.57
C VAL A 318 -12.55 -22.07 -0.73
N GLU A 319 -11.35 -22.64 -0.80
CA GLU A 319 -10.84 -23.36 -2.00
C GLU A 319 -11.81 -24.44 -2.52
N SER A 320 -12.56 -25.09 -1.63
CA SER A 320 -13.56 -26.09 -1.99
C SER A 320 -14.74 -25.54 -2.81
N TRP A 321 -15.08 -24.25 -2.66
CA TRP A 321 -16.09 -23.60 -3.48
C TRP A 321 -15.59 -23.36 -4.91
N ILE A 322 -14.30 -23.02 -5.06
CA ILE A 322 -13.68 -22.80 -6.36
C ILE A 322 -13.66 -24.10 -7.17
N GLU A 323 -13.33 -25.23 -6.52
CA GLU A 323 -13.33 -26.53 -7.18
C GLU A 323 -14.73 -26.99 -7.58
N ALA A 324 -15.74 -26.75 -6.73
CA ALA A 324 -17.13 -27.05 -7.06
C ALA A 324 -17.63 -26.20 -8.23
N TRP A 325 -17.38 -24.88 -8.18
CA TRP A 325 -17.73 -23.96 -9.27
C TRP A 325 -17.04 -24.32 -10.58
N ALA A 326 -15.75 -24.71 -10.52
CA ALA A 326 -15.01 -25.15 -11.69
C ALA A 326 -15.54 -26.46 -12.30
N ALA A 327 -16.12 -27.35 -11.49
CA ALA A 327 -16.74 -28.59 -11.96
C ALA A 327 -18.06 -28.33 -12.71
N ASP A 328 -18.74 -27.22 -12.40
CA ASP A 328 -20.00 -26.82 -13.02
C ASP A 328 -19.78 -26.01 -14.33
N LEU A 329 -18.54 -25.60 -14.63
CA LEU A 329 -18.21 -24.89 -15.87
C LEU A 329 -18.03 -25.88 -17.04
N PRO A 330 -18.58 -25.58 -18.23
CA PRO A 330 -18.35 -26.40 -19.41
C PRO A 330 -16.85 -26.38 -19.77
N LEU A 331 -16.26 -27.56 -19.95
CA LEU A 331 -14.89 -27.70 -20.44
C LEU A 331 -14.85 -27.24 -21.90
N GLU A 332 -14.00 -26.26 -22.21
CA GLU A 332 -13.75 -25.90 -23.61
C GLU A 332 -13.03 -27.06 -24.29
N GLU A 333 -13.72 -27.74 -25.21
CA GLU A 333 -13.10 -28.65 -26.17
C GLU A 333 -12.36 -27.79 -27.21
N HIS A 334 -11.04 -27.94 -27.27
CA HIS A 334 -10.25 -27.37 -28.35
C HIS A 334 -10.51 -28.18 -29.63
N ASP A 335 -11.19 -27.57 -30.61
CA ASP A 335 -11.11 -27.97 -32.03
C ASP A 335 -9.79 -27.52 -32.65
#